data_AF-A0A7K4IEI1-F1
#
_entry.id   AF-A0A7K4IEI1-F1
#
_cell.length_a   1.000
_cell.length_b   1.000
_cell.length_c   1.000
_cell.angle_alpha   90.00
_cell.angle_beta   90.00
_cell.angle_gamma   90.00
#
_symmetry.space_group_name_H-M   'P 1'
#
loop_
_entity.id
_entity.type
_entity.pdbx_description
1 polymer ?
#
loop_
_entity_poly.entity_id
_entity_poly.type
_entity_poly.pdbx_seq_one_letter_code
_entity_poly.pdbx_strand_id
1 'polypeptide(L)'
;MSYLTWREYVRSGPVCLGALLVIAGAVIALMPNVGYTPFGGNTLLVGAVVAVVGLVFVILGFVFTKKKRDSVLTKVDTRQDDVPPPPPPR
;
A
#
# COMPACT_ATOMS: atom_id res chain seq x y z
N MET A 1 1.83 23.10 -3.10
CA MET A 1 0.90 22.29 -2.27
C MET A 1 0.40 21.00 -2.95
N SER A 2 0.73 20.70 -4.21
CA SER A 2 0.28 19.49 -4.93
C SER A 2 1.10 18.20 -4.68
N TYR A 3 2.28 18.30 -4.06
CA TYR A 3 3.18 17.16 -3.84
C TYR A 3 2.83 16.31 -2.61
N LEU A 4 2.06 16.86 -1.64
CA LEU A 4 1.67 16.15 -0.42
C LEU A 4 0.56 15.13 -0.69
N THR A 5 -0.43 15.48 -1.51
CA THR A 5 -1.57 14.58 -1.83
C THR A 5 -1.16 13.38 -2.68
N TRP A 6 -0.22 13.56 -3.62
CA TRP A 6 0.29 12.46 -4.44
C TRP A 6 1.04 11.41 -3.62
N ARG A 7 1.79 11.82 -2.59
CA ARG A 7 2.50 10.89 -1.71
C ARG A 7 1.56 10.03 -0.87
N GLU A 8 0.46 10.58 -0.39
CA GLU A 8 -0.55 9.84 0.41
C GLU A 8 -1.33 8.85 -0.45
N TYR A 9 -1.72 9.25 -1.66
CA TYR A 9 -2.47 8.38 -2.60
C TYR A 9 -1.68 7.13 -3.01
N VAL A 10 -0.39 7.29 -3.32
CA VAL A 10 0.49 6.16 -3.69
C VAL A 10 0.88 5.30 -2.48
N ARG A 11 0.76 5.84 -1.26
CA ARG A 11 1.08 5.14 -0.02
C ARG A 11 -0.04 4.18 0.40
N SER A 12 -1.29 4.60 0.27
CA SER A 12 -2.44 3.80 0.69
C SER A 12 -2.97 2.86 -0.41
N GLY A 13 -2.67 3.12 -1.68
CA GLY A 13 -3.18 2.35 -2.83
C GLY A 13 -3.00 0.83 -2.75
N PRO A 14 -1.77 0.31 -2.56
CA PRO A 14 -1.53 -1.14 -2.53
C PRO A 14 -2.17 -1.84 -1.34
N VAL A 15 -2.23 -1.15 -0.19
CA VAL A 15 -2.83 -1.68 1.04
C VAL A 15 -4.35 -1.73 0.91
N CYS A 16 -4.97 -0.68 0.35
CA CYS A 16 -6.41 -0.65 0.10
C CYS A 16 -6.83 -1.71 -0.93
N LEU A 17 -6.08 -1.87 -2.02
CA LEU A 17 -6.33 -2.93 -3.01
C LEU A 17 -6.22 -4.33 -2.40
N GLY A 18 -5.18 -4.56 -1.58
CA GLY A 18 -5.03 -5.80 -0.84
C GLY A 18 -6.19 -6.06 0.12
N ALA A 19 -6.64 -5.04 0.86
CA ALA A 19 -7.77 -5.15 1.78
C ALA A 19 -9.09 -5.49 1.05
N LEU A 20 -9.35 -4.88 -0.10
CA LEU A 20 -10.52 -5.20 -0.93
C LEU A 20 -10.47 -6.66 -1.43
N LEU A 21 -9.30 -7.14 -1.84
CA LEU A 21 -9.09 -8.54 -2.25
C LEU A 21 -9.34 -9.52 -1.10
N VAL A 22 -8.88 -9.21 0.12
CA VAL A 22 -9.13 -10.03 1.31
C VAL A 22 -10.63 -10.10 1.61
N ILE A 23 -11.34 -8.97 1.56
CA ILE A 23 -12.79 -8.92 1.77
C ILE A 23 -13.51 -9.75 0.72
N ALA A 24 -13.16 -9.59 -0.57
CA ALA A 24 -13.75 -10.37 -1.65
C ALA A 24 -13.53 -11.88 -1.49
N GLY A 25 -12.31 -12.29 -1.14
CA GLY A 25 -11.98 -13.70 -0.86
C GLY A 25 -12.78 -14.25 0.33
N ALA A 26 -12.94 -13.48 1.40
CA ALA A 26 -13.74 -13.87 2.55
C ALA A 26 -15.23 -14.04 2.21
N VAL A 27 -15.79 -13.14 1.40
CA VAL A 27 -17.19 -13.25 0.94
C VAL A 27 -17.37 -14.53 0.12
N ILE A 28 -16.47 -14.82 -0.82
CA ILE A 28 -16.51 -16.03 -1.65
C ILE A 28 -16.37 -17.30 -0.77
N ALA A 29 -15.48 -17.27 0.23
CA ALA A 29 -15.28 -18.40 1.13
C ALA A 29 -16.51 -18.69 2.02
N LEU A 30 -17.30 -17.65 2.34
CA LEU A 30 -18.50 -17.77 3.16
C LEU A 30 -19.78 -18.05 2.36
N MET A 31 -19.79 -17.81 1.04
CA MET A 31 -20.92 -18.09 0.14
C MET A 31 -21.47 -19.53 0.23
N PRO A 32 -20.65 -20.59 0.38
CA PRO A 32 -21.16 -21.95 0.54
C PRO A 32 -22.11 -22.11 1.73
N ASN A 33 -21.92 -21.33 2.81
CA ASN A 33 -22.77 -21.40 4.00
C ASN A 33 -24.19 -20.87 3.75
N VAL A 34 -24.37 -20.03 2.74
CA VAL A 34 -25.68 -19.51 2.32
C VAL A 34 -26.25 -20.29 1.13
N GLY A 35 -25.69 -21.46 0.81
CA GLY A 35 -26.15 -22.33 -0.27
C GLY A 35 -25.70 -21.91 -1.66
N TYR A 36 -24.83 -20.91 -1.78
CA TYR A 36 -24.34 -20.41 -3.07
C TYR A 36 -22.93 -20.91 -3.34
N THR A 37 -22.75 -21.67 -4.43
CA THR A 37 -21.47 -22.31 -4.77
C THR A 37 -21.06 -22.00 -6.22
N PRO A 38 -20.57 -20.78 -6.51
CA PRO A 38 -20.23 -20.35 -7.87
C PRO A 38 -19.14 -21.23 -8.51
N PHE A 39 -18.33 -21.90 -7.69
CA PHE A 39 -17.27 -22.82 -8.14
C PHE A 39 -17.52 -24.26 -7.62
N GLY A 40 -18.77 -24.62 -7.31
CA GLY A 40 -19.14 -25.92 -6.77
C GLY A 40 -18.45 -26.22 -5.42
N GLY A 41 -18.02 -27.48 -5.22
CA GLY A 41 -17.34 -27.92 -3.99
C GLY A 41 -16.01 -27.21 -3.71
N ASN A 42 -15.42 -26.55 -4.71
CA ASN A 42 -14.15 -25.84 -4.57
C ASN A 42 -14.31 -24.37 -4.17
N THR A 43 -15.54 -23.86 -4.05
CA THR A 43 -15.82 -22.45 -3.73
C THR A 43 -15.06 -21.97 -2.48
N LEU A 44 -15.01 -22.79 -1.43
CA LEU A 44 -14.29 -22.45 -0.20
C LEU A 44 -12.77 -22.34 -0.44
N LEU A 45 -12.20 -23.27 -1.20
CA LEU A 45 -10.78 -23.28 -1.54
C LEU A 45 -10.40 -22.09 -2.43
N VAL A 46 -11.23 -21.75 -3.41
CA VAL A 46 -11.05 -20.57 -4.26
C VAL A 46 -11.09 -19.29 -3.43
N GLY A 47 -12.08 -19.13 -2.55
CA GLY A 47 -12.18 -17.98 -1.66
C GLY A 47 -10.97 -17.84 -0.73
N ALA A 48 -10.49 -18.95 -0.17
CA ALA A 48 -9.29 -18.98 0.66
C ALA A 48 -8.03 -18.55 -0.12
N VAL A 49 -7.83 -19.05 -1.34
CA VAL A 49 -6.69 -18.65 -2.18
C VAL A 49 -6.74 -17.15 -2.50
N VAL A 50 -7.90 -16.62 -2.86
CA VAL A 50 -8.08 -15.18 -3.13
C VAL A 50 -7.75 -14.34 -1.89
N ALA A 51 -8.20 -14.76 -0.71
CA ALA A 51 -7.90 -14.08 0.55
C ALA A 51 -6.39 -14.09 0.86
N VAL A 52 -5.70 -15.22 0.65
CA VAL A 52 -4.24 -15.33 0.83
C VAL A 52 -3.49 -14.39 -0.13
N VAL A 53 -3.89 -14.34 -1.41
CA VAL A 53 -3.30 -13.40 -2.38
C VAL A 53 -3.51 -11.95 -1.94
N GLY A 54 -4.70 -11.60 -1.46
CA GLY A 54 -4.96 -10.26 -0.89
C GLY A 54 -4.05 -9.94 0.30
N LEU A 55 -3.82 -10.91 1.19
CA LEU A 55 -2.95 -10.76 2.36
C LEU A 55 -1.49 -10.50 1.93
N VAL A 56 -1.00 -11.18 0.90
CA VAL A 56 0.33 -10.91 0.32
C VAL A 56 0.43 -9.47 -0.19
N PHE A 57 -0.59 -8.97 -0.88
CA PHE A 57 -0.65 -7.58 -1.33
C PHE A 57 -0.63 -6.58 -0.16
N VAL A 58 -1.36 -6.87 0.92
CA VAL A 58 -1.34 -6.06 2.14
C VAL A 58 0.06 -6.03 2.75
N ILE A 59 0.73 -7.18 2.89
CA ILE A 59 2.08 -7.28 3.44
C ILE A 59 3.07 -6.48 2.58
N LEU A 60 3.04 -6.67 1.26
CA LEU A 60 3.88 -5.91 0.33
C LEU A 60 3.61 -4.41 0.45
N GLY A 61 2.35 -4.00 0.51
CA GLY A 61 1.94 -2.62 0.76
C GLY A 61 2.55 -2.05 2.04
N PHE A 62 2.53 -2.80 3.15
CA PHE A 62 3.15 -2.39 4.42
C PHE A 62 4.68 -2.28 4.33
N VAL A 63 5.35 -3.21 3.62
CA VAL A 63 6.81 -3.18 3.44
C VAL A 63 7.23 -1.96 2.60
N PHE A 64 6.54 -1.70 1.48
CA PHE A 64 6.83 -0.53 0.64
C PHE A 64 6.52 0.79 1.34
N THR A 65 5.44 0.84 2.14
CA THR A 65 5.11 2.05 2.91
C THR A 65 6.03 2.30 4.10
N LYS A 66 6.66 1.26 4.67
CA LYS A 66 7.78 1.41 5.62
C LYS A 66 9.00 2.03 4.93
N LYS A 67 9.45 1.46 3.81
CA LYS A 67 10.62 1.96 3.07
C LYS A 67 10.47 3.43 2.63
N LYS A 68 9.25 3.83 2.22
CA LYS A 68 8.95 5.24 1.92
C LYS A 68 8.91 6.14 3.16
N ARG A 69 8.60 5.63 4.35
CA ARG A 69 8.58 6.42 5.59
C ARG A 69 9.99 6.85 6.00
N ASP A 70 10.93 5.92 5.93
CA ASP A 70 12.32 6.16 6.34
C ASP A 70 13.05 7.15 5.41
N SER A 71 12.75 7.11 4.12
CA SER A 71 13.28 8.07 3.14
C SER A 71 12.77 9.50 3.34
N VAL A 72 11.59 9.69 3.95
CA VAL A 72 10.99 11.02 4.15
C VAL A 72 11.39 11.64 5.49
N LEU A 73 11.67 10.81 6.50
CA LEU A 73 12.17 11.25 7.81
C LEU A 73 13.69 11.48 7.85
N THR A 74 14.40 11.12 6.77
CA THR A 74 15.77 11.56 6.58
C THR A 74 15.77 13.08 6.53
N LYS A 75 16.31 13.72 7.58
CA LYS A 75 16.48 15.17 7.64
C LYS A 75 17.28 15.59 6.41
N VAL A 76 16.65 16.33 5.51
CA VAL A 76 17.37 17.07 4.48
C VAL A 76 18.11 18.18 5.24
N ASP A 77 19.44 18.10 5.25
CA ASP A 77 20.28 19.08 5.93
C ASP A 77 20.27 20.37 5.10
N THR A 78 19.31 21.27 5.38
CA THR A 78 19.12 22.53 4.64
C THR A 78 20.19 23.57 4.93
N ARG A 79 21.21 23.24 5.74
CA ARG A 79 22.30 24.17 6.09
C ARG A 79 23.27 24.47 4.95
N GLN A 80 23.20 23.75 3.84
CA GLN A 80 24.17 23.89 2.75
C GLN A 80 23.82 25.00 1.75
N ASP A 81 22.57 25.45 1.70
CA ASP A 81 22.07 26.44 0.72
C ASP A 81 21.97 27.88 1.27
N ASP A 82 22.21 28.09 2.58
CA ASP A 82 22.13 29.40 3.26
C ASP A 82 23.47 30.15 3.32
N VAL A 83 24.47 29.75 2.52
CA VAL A 83 25.73 30.51 2.42
C VAL A 83 25.56 31.60 1.36
N PRO A 84 25.50 32.89 1.73
CA PRO A 84 25.41 33.96 0.73
C PRO A 84 26.64 33.92 -0.19
N PRO A 85 26.47 34.20 -1.50
CA PRO A 85 27.59 34.17 -2.44
C PRO A 85 28.67 35.18 -2.00
N PRO A 86 29.97 34.83 -2.15
CA PRO A 86 31.07 35.70 -1.74
C PRO A 86 30.99 37.05 -2.47
N PRO A 87 31.32 38.17 -1.80
CA PRO A 87 31.27 39.49 -2.42
C PRO A 87 32.23 39.59 -3.61
N PRO A 88 31.86 40.35 -4.67
CA PRO A 88 32.69 40.49 -5.86
C PRO A 88 34.05 41.13 -5.55
N PRO A 89 35.13 40.71 -6.22
CA PRO A 89 36.47 41.26 -6.03
C PRO A 89 36.53 42.74 -6.45
N ARG A 90 37.28 43.55 -5.69
CA ARG A 90 37.59 44.96 -6.01
C ARG A 90 38.65 45.07 -7.08
#